data_AF-A0A1Q8KUW4-F1
#
_entry.id   AF-A0A1Q8KUW4-F1
#
_cell.length_a   1.000
_cell.length_b   1.000
_cell.length_c   1.000
_cell.angle_alpha   90.00
_cell.angle_beta   90.00
_cell.angle_gamma   90.00
#
_symmetry.space_group_name_H-M   'P 1'
#
loop_
_entity.id
_entity.type
_entity.pdbx_description
1 polymer ?
#
loop_
_entity_poly.entity_id
_entity_poly.type
_entity_poly.pdbx_seq_one_letter_code
_entity_poly.pdbx_strand_id
1 'polypeptide(L)'
;MTGYEETDVLVIGAGPGGAGIALKLAKAGMKVVCLEQGPWVKPGEHPHYHDEWELEKQRGWAYDPNVRQLPEDSRSPGPRRRT
;
A
#
# COMPACT_ATOMS: atom_id res chain seq x y z
N MET A 1 -1.94 26.21 -17.60
CA MET A 1 -3.29 25.81 -17.18
C MET A 1 -3.19 24.37 -16.72
N THR A 2 -3.12 24.13 -15.41
CA THR A 2 -3.06 22.76 -14.85
C THR A 2 -4.50 22.26 -14.73
N GLY A 3 -4.99 21.58 -15.77
CA GLY A 3 -6.27 20.88 -15.70
C GLY A 3 -6.07 19.56 -14.95
N TYR A 4 -6.83 19.35 -13.88
CA TYR A 4 -6.90 18.01 -13.28
C TYR A 4 -7.75 17.14 -14.20
N GLU A 5 -7.26 15.95 -14.51
CA GLU A 5 -8.03 14.93 -15.19
C GLU A 5 -9.18 14.49 -14.27
N GLU A 6 -10.42 14.81 -14.64
CA GLU A 6 -11.61 14.38 -13.91
C GLU A 6 -11.68 12.86 -13.87
N THR A 7 -11.97 12.26 -12.72
CA THR A 7 -12.04 10.80 -12.51
C THR A 7 -13.35 10.46 -11.81
N ASP A 8 -13.95 9.33 -12.14
CA ASP A 8 -15.19 8.88 -11.50
C ASP A 8 -14.93 8.39 -10.07
N VAL A 9 -13.79 7.71 -9.86
CA VAL A 9 -13.41 7.14 -8.58
C VAL A 9 -11.91 7.33 -8.31
N LEU A 10 -11.59 7.84 -7.12
CA LEU A 10 -10.25 7.88 -6.56
C LEU A 10 -10.12 6.82 -5.45
N VAL A 11 -9.20 5.87 -5.63
CA VAL A 11 -8.85 4.85 -4.64
C VAL A 11 -7.55 5.25 -3.96
N ILE A 12 -7.55 5.26 -2.63
CA ILE A 12 -6.37 5.50 -1.80
C ILE A 12 -5.91 4.16 -1.19
N GLY A 13 -4.73 3.72 -1.58
CA GLY A 13 -4.14 2.42 -1.27
C GLY A 13 -4.34 1.40 -2.41
N ALA A 14 -3.24 0.88 -2.97
CA ALA A 14 -3.16 -0.20 -3.94
C ALA A 14 -2.88 -1.58 -3.30
N GLY A 15 -3.15 -1.74 -2.00
CA GLY A 15 -3.18 -3.05 -1.35
C GLY A 15 -4.28 -3.97 -1.90
N PRO A 16 -4.39 -5.24 -1.44
CA PRO A 16 -5.29 -6.24 -2.03
C PRO A 16 -6.75 -5.79 -2.19
N GLY A 17 -7.29 -5.05 -1.22
CA GLY A 17 -8.65 -4.50 -1.29
C GLY A 17 -8.78 -3.37 -2.32
N GLY A 18 -7.88 -2.39 -2.27
CA GLY A 18 -7.90 -1.21 -3.15
C GLY A 18 -7.62 -1.55 -4.62
N ALA A 19 -6.62 -2.40 -4.87
CA ALA A 19 -6.35 -2.92 -6.21
C ALA A 19 -7.52 -3.76 -6.75
N GLY A 20 -8.13 -4.59 -5.89
CA GLY A 20 -9.28 -5.42 -6.26
C GLY A 20 -10.50 -4.59 -6.70
N ILE A 21 -10.84 -3.54 -5.93
CA ILE A 21 -11.97 -2.66 -6.29
C ILE A 21 -11.63 -1.81 -7.53
N ALA A 22 -10.40 -1.28 -7.62
CA ALA A 22 -9.97 -0.50 -8.77
C ALA A 22 -10.09 -1.32 -10.06
N LEU A 23 -9.63 -2.58 -10.07
CA LEU A 23 -9.76 -3.49 -11.19
C LEU A 23 -11.23 -3.72 -11.58
N LYS A 24 -12.10 -3.95 -10.60
CA LYS A 24 -13.52 -4.22 -10.84
C LYS A 24 -14.23 -3.02 -11.46
N LEU A 25 -13.95 -1.81 -10.96
CA LEU A 25 -14.54 -0.57 -11.46
C LEU A 25 -14.00 -0.19 -12.84
N ALA A 26 -12.69 -0.35 -13.07
CA ALA A 26 -12.10 -0.12 -14.39
C ALA A 26 -12.69 -1.07 -15.44
N LYS A 27 -12.88 -2.35 -15.10
CA LYS A 27 -13.57 -3.32 -15.98
C LYS A 27 -15.04 -2.99 -16.25
N ALA A 28 -15.67 -2.22 -15.37
CA ALA A 28 -17.02 -1.71 -15.57
C ALA A 28 -17.07 -0.41 -16.42
N GLY A 29 -15.92 0.07 -16.90
CA GLY A 29 -15.83 1.25 -17.77
C GLY A 29 -15.67 2.59 -17.05
N MET A 30 -15.46 2.58 -15.73
CA MET A 30 -15.21 3.81 -14.97
C MET A 30 -13.76 4.28 -15.13
N LYS A 31 -13.56 5.59 -15.13
CA LYS A 31 -12.24 6.23 -15.01
C LYS A 31 -11.81 6.22 -13.56
N VAL A 32 -10.84 5.37 -13.25
CA VAL A 32 -10.35 5.13 -11.89
C VAL A 32 -8.90 5.56 -11.76
N VAL A 33 -8.61 6.38 -10.74
CA VAL A 33 -7.25 6.69 -10.30
C VAL A 33 -6.98 5.95 -8.99
N CYS A 34 -5.87 5.23 -8.90
CA CYS A 34 -5.42 4.56 -7.69
C CYS A 34 -4.07 5.14 -7.25
N LEU A 35 -4.00 5.62 -6.01
CA LEU A 35 -2.79 6.19 -5.43
C LEU A 35 -2.30 5.29 -4.30
N GLU A 36 -1.01 4.98 -4.27
CA GLU A 36 -0.36 4.22 -3.21
C GLU A 36 0.81 5.02 -2.64
N GLN A 37 0.98 4.93 -1.33
CA GLN A 37 2.08 5.54 -0.62
C GLN A 37 3.23 4.54 -0.59
N GLY A 38 4.08 4.58 -1.61
CA GLY A 38 5.14 3.60 -1.76
C GLY A 38 5.77 3.61 -3.14
N PRO A 39 6.96 3.00 -3.29
CA PRO A 39 7.47 2.66 -4.59
C PRO A 39 6.60 1.57 -5.23
N TRP A 40 6.73 1.43 -6.56
CA TRP A 40 6.21 0.26 -7.24
C TRP A 40 7.00 -0.98 -6.83
N VAL A 41 6.32 -1.98 -6.27
CA VAL A 41 6.94 -3.25 -5.90
C VAL A 41 6.72 -4.29 -6.98
N LYS A 42 7.80 -4.90 -7.47
CA LYS A 42 7.72 -5.98 -8.46
C LYS A 42 7.39 -7.31 -7.79
N PRO A 43 6.74 -8.27 -8.50
CA PRO A 43 6.43 -9.57 -7.92
C PRO A 43 7.65 -10.26 -7.26
N GLY A 44 8.82 -10.26 -7.89
CA GLY A 44 10.03 -10.89 -7.31
C GLY A 44 10.61 -10.19 -6.07
N GLU A 45 10.19 -8.96 -5.77
CA GLU A 45 10.61 -8.21 -4.58
C GLU A 45 9.71 -8.54 -3.37
N HIS A 46 8.55 -9.18 -3.58
CA HIS A 46 7.73 -9.64 -2.47
C HIS A 46 8.41 -10.79 -1.72
N PRO A 47 8.51 -10.72 -0.39
CA PRO A 47 9.20 -11.72 0.43
C PRO A 47 8.53 -13.10 0.33
N HIS A 48 7.24 -13.16 -0.02
CA HIS A 48 6.49 -14.41 -0.26
C HIS A 48 7.12 -15.34 -1.32
N TYR A 49 7.99 -14.83 -2.18
CA TYR A 49 8.71 -15.60 -3.19
C TYR A 49 10.10 -16.07 -2.73
N HIS A 50 10.46 -15.84 -1.47
CA HIS A 50 11.76 -16.19 -0.89
C HIS A 50 11.56 -17.09 0.34
N ASP A 51 12.54 -17.95 0.62
CA ASP A 51 12.51 -18.87 1.77
C ASP A 51 12.45 -18.13 3.12
N GLU A 52 12.93 -16.89 3.14
CA GLU A 52 13.07 -16.07 4.35
C GLU A 52 11.78 -15.29 4.70
N TRP A 53 10.69 -15.51 3.95
CA TRP A 53 9.38 -14.87 4.13
C TRP A 53 8.94 -14.79 5.60
N GLU A 54 9.08 -15.90 6.34
CA GLU A 54 8.62 -15.96 7.74
C GLU A 54 9.38 -15.03 8.68
N LEU A 55 10.65 -14.74 8.36
CA LEU A 55 11.47 -13.76 9.07
C LEU A 55 11.18 -12.35 8.58
N GLU A 56 11.03 -12.16 7.27
CA GLU A 56 10.83 -10.84 6.67
C GLU A 56 9.51 -10.19 7.07
N LYS A 57 8.44 -10.97 7.27
CA LYS A 57 7.16 -10.48 7.82
C LYS A 57 7.26 -9.95 9.26
N GLN A 58 8.39 -10.14 9.93
CA GLN A 58 8.70 -9.59 11.26
C GLN A 58 9.75 -8.46 11.20
N ARG A 59 10.26 -8.12 10.01
CA ARG A 59 11.32 -7.13 9.78
C ARG A 59 10.88 -6.08 8.75
N GLY A 60 11.52 -6.01 7.59
CA GLY A 60 11.28 -4.99 6.57
C GLY A 60 9.87 -5.07 5.95
N TRP A 61 9.19 -6.20 6.11
CA TRP A 61 7.84 -6.44 5.62
C TRP A 61 6.82 -6.65 6.75
N ALA A 62 7.15 -6.19 7.96
CA ALA A 62 6.22 -6.23 9.08
C ALA A 62 4.92 -5.45 8.80
N TYR A 63 3.79 -5.99 9.24
CA TYR A 63 2.51 -5.30 9.15
C TYR A 63 2.44 -4.05 10.04
N ASP A 64 3.22 -4.02 11.13
CA ASP A 64 3.33 -2.84 12.00
C ASP A 64 4.32 -1.84 11.39
N PRO A 65 3.87 -0.64 10.99
CA PRO A 65 4.74 0.39 10.41
C PRO A 65 5.83 0.86 11.40
N ASN A 66 5.61 0.73 12.71
CA ASN A 66 6.63 1.08 13.70
C ASN A 66 7.79 0.07 13.74
N VAL A 67 7.59 -1.14 13.21
CA VAL A 67 8.60 -2.19 13.09
C VAL A 67 9.35 -2.06 11.76
N ARG A 68 8.64 -1.97 10.64
CA ARG A 68 9.28 -1.89 9.31
C ARG A 68 9.90 -0.52 8.99
N GLN A 69 9.39 0.56 9.57
CA GLN A 69 9.99 1.90 9.56
C GLN A 69 10.42 2.42 8.18
N LEU A 70 9.63 2.13 7.15
CA LEU A 70 9.93 2.59 5.79
C LEU A 70 9.77 4.11 5.69
N PRO A 71 10.42 4.78 4.72
CA PRO A 71 10.26 6.23 4.52
C PRO A 71 8.82 6.65 4.27
N GLU A 72 8.02 5.74 3.71
CA GLU A 72 6.62 5.95 3.39
C GLU A 72 5.70 5.53 4.54
N ASP A 73 6.23 5.05 5.67
CA ASP A 73 5.42 4.76 6.84
C ASP A 73 5.03 6.02 7.59
N SER A 74 3.73 6.18 7.81
CA SER A 74 3.23 7.14 8.77
C SER A 74 3.47 6.60 10.17
N ARG A 75 4.26 7.33 10.96
CA ARG A 75 4.53 6.98 12.35
C ARG A 75 3.23 6.96 13.13
N SER A 76 2.79 5.77 13.53
CA SER A 76 1.68 5.66 14.46
C SER A 76 2.13 6.11 15.85
N PRO A 77 1.31 6.83 16.62
CA PRO A 77 1.65 7.12 18.00
C PRO A 77 1.88 5.79 18.71
N GLY A 78 3.10 5.56 19.19
CA GLY A 78 3.41 4.36 19.98
C GLY A 78 2.46 4.25 21.18
N PRO A 79 2.30 3.05 21.77
CA PRO A 79 1.44 2.89 22.93
C PRO A 79 1.80 3.96 23.97
N ARG A 80 0.85 4.86 24.27
CA ARG A 80 1.02 5.83 25.34
C ARG A 80 1.33 5.02 26.59
N ARG A 81 2.58 5.08 27.06
CA ARG A 81 2.95 4.54 28.37
C ARG A 81 2.04 5.26 29.37
N ARG A 82 1.05 4.54 29.90
CA ARG A 82 0.33 4.98 31.10
C ARG A 82 1.35 4.90 32.23
N THR A 83 2.03 6.01 32.48
CA THR A 83 2.68 6.29 33.77
C THR A 83 1.60 6.66 34.77
#